data_AF-A0A843DB94-F1
#
_entry.id   AF-A0A843DB94-F1
#
_cell.length_a   1.000
_cell.length_b   1.000
_cell.length_c   1.000
_cell.angle_alpha   90.00
_cell.angle_beta   90.00
_cell.angle_gamma   90.00
#
_symmetry.space_group_name_H-M   'P 1'
#
loop_
_entity.id
_entity.type
_entity.pdbx_description
1 polymer ?
#
loop_
_entity_poly.entity_id
_entity_poly.type
_entity_poly.pdbx_seq_one_letter_code
_entity_poly.pdbx_strand_id
1 'polypeptide(L)'
;MVKIELINMKDRHSAITDGVFAIAMTILVLEIAVPTISDISSGVALSQYFTNYLAPAILIYFISFYLVYTFWENTILLFTFKRVSNPILTLNMIAMATVCLIPFATGFLFEFYMYKDANIFFSALILIISLLYVMIFLLLVRLNFKKYFEKKEEIKASIHESYDDGVEFSNLKLYVRGVTLTLFYLLLTPVIGSLISLVLAFISPLASIMSFIVVLILRFAIRMKRTNRDQLQDIKITDDEREFLDKLRESIYGDE
;
A
#
# COMPACT_ATOMS: atom_id res chain seq x y z
N MET A 1 -25.81 -0.96 -21.14
CA MET A 1 -24.96 0.15 -21.58
C MET A 1 -24.22 0.82 -20.41
N VAL A 2 -24.93 1.42 -19.43
CA VAL A 2 -24.32 2.10 -18.25
C VAL A 2 -23.34 1.25 -17.43
N LYS A 3 -23.60 -0.05 -17.26
CA LYS A 3 -22.72 -0.96 -16.48
C LYS A 3 -21.36 -1.22 -17.16
N ILE A 4 -21.31 -1.17 -18.49
CA ILE A 4 -20.08 -1.36 -19.29
C ILE A 4 -19.21 -0.10 -19.23
N GLU A 5 -19.82 1.08 -19.30
CA GLU A 5 -19.11 2.36 -19.15
C GLU A 5 -18.44 2.51 -17.77
N LEU A 6 -19.12 2.07 -16.71
CA LEU A 6 -18.58 2.10 -15.35
C LEU A 6 -17.39 1.13 -15.15
N ILE A 7 -17.41 -0.05 -15.79
CA ILE A 7 -16.29 -1.00 -15.76
C ILE A 7 -15.08 -0.37 -16.46
N ASN A 8 -15.27 0.14 -17.68
CA ASN A 8 -14.19 0.80 -18.44
C ASN A 8 -13.60 2.02 -17.72
N MET A 9 -14.42 2.80 -16.99
CA MET A 9 -13.92 3.95 -16.23
C MET A 9 -13.03 3.51 -15.05
N LYS A 10 -13.38 2.43 -14.35
CA LYS A 10 -12.59 1.88 -13.25
C LYS A 10 -11.24 1.37 -13.74
N ASP A 11 -11.24 0.66 -14.87
CA ASP A 11 -10.01 0.11 -15.46
C ASP A 11 -9.07 1.22 -15.98
N ARG A 12 -9.63 2.26 -16.62
CA ARG A 12 -8.85 3.43 -17.03
C ARG A 12 -8.25 4.19 -15.85
N HIS A 13 -8.99 4.31 -14.74
CA HIS A 13 -8.49 4.95 -13.52
C HIS A 13 -7.37 4.14 -12.87
N SER A 14 -7.46 2.80 -12.91
CA SER A 14 -6.37 1.91 -12.48
C SER A 14 -5.12 2.12 -13.33
N ALA A 15 -5.26 2.14 -14.66
CA ALA A 15 -4.13 2.34 -15.56
C ALA A 15 -3.43 3.70 -15.34
N ILE A 16 -4.20 4.77 -15.11
CA ILE A 16 -3.64 6.10 -14.77
C ILE A 16 -2.88 6.03 -13.44
N THR A 17 -3.46 5.34 -12.45
CA THR A 17 -2.83 5.16 -11.13
C THR A 17 -1.48 4.47 -11.27
N ASP A 18 -1.43 3.34 -11.98
CA ASP A 18 -0.18 2.60 -12.21
C ASP A 18 0.87 3.45 -12.93
N GLY A 19 0.46 4.21 -13.95
CA GLY A 19 1.35 5.12 -14.68
C GLY A 19 1.96 6.20 -13.80
N VAL A 20 1.17 6.85 -12.94
CA VAL A 20 1.64 7.89 -12.02
C VAL A 20 2.65 7.33 -11.02
N PHE A 21 2.35 6.18 -10.42
CA PHE A 21 3.25 5.54 -9.47
C PHE A 21 4.55 5.06 -10.12
N ALA A 22 4.48 4.50 -11.33
CA ALA A 22 5.66 4.10 -12.09
C ALA A 22 6.59 5.29 -12.36
N ILE A 23 6.04 6.41 -12.85
CA ILE A 23 6.80 7.63 -13.11
C ILE A 23 7.43 8.15 -11.80
N ALA A 24 6.65 8.27 -10.72
CA ALA A 24 7.15 8.74 -9.44
C ALA A 24 8.32 7.89 -8.91
N MET A 25 8.22 6.55 -9.03
CA MET A 25 9.30 5.63 -8.63
C MET A 25 10.57 5.81 -9.47
N THR A 26 10.43 6.05 -10.77
CA THR A 26 11.59 6.22 -11.67
C THR A 26 12.26 7.59 -11.53
N ILE A 27 11.52 8.66 -11.24
CA ILE A 27 12.10 10.00 -11.04
C ILE A 27 13.02 10.03 -9.81
N LEU A 28 12.73 9.23 -8.78
CA LEU A 28 13.54 9.20 -7.55
C LEU A 28 15.04 8.98 -7.78
N VAL A 29 15.42 8.22 -8.80
CA VAL A 29 16.84 7.96 -9.08
C VAL A 29 17.56 9.20 -9.60
N LEU A 30 16.82 10.11 -10.23
CA LEU A 30 17.36 11.35 -10.80
C LEU A 30 17.73 12.37 -9.71
N GLU A 31 17.21 12.21 -8.50
CA GLU A 31 17.56 13.04 -7.34
C GLU A 31 18.95 12.69 -6.77
N ILE A 32 19.54 11.56 -7.17
CA ILE A 32 20.89 11.18 -6.74
C ILE A 32 21.91 11.88 -7.64
N ALA A 33 22.49 12.96 -7.14
CA ALA A 33 23.54 13.68 -7.85
C ALA A 33 24.84 12.86 -7.93
N VAL A 34 25.41 12.77 -9.14
CA VAL A 34 26.74 12.19 -9.37
C VAL A 34 27.73 13.35 -9.52
N PRO A 35 28.85 13.36 -8.76
CA PRO A 35 29.82 14.44 -8.81
C PRO A 35 30.55 14.44 -10.16
N THR A 36 30.93 15.62 -10.65
CA THR A 36 31.70 15.72 -11.89
C THR A 36 33.19 15.48 -11.65
N ILE A 37 33.93 15.11 -12.69
CA ILE A 37 35.39 14.87 -12.61
C ILE A 37 36.13 16.13 -12.12
N SER A 38 35.61 17.32 -12.38
CA SER A 38 36.14 18.59 -11.89
C SER A 38 35.99 18.80 -10.38
N ASP A 39 35.04 18.12 -9.73
CA ASP A 39 34.75 18.31 -8.30
C ASP A 39 35.64 17.44 -7.40
N ILE A 40 36.35 16.47 -7.97
CA ILE A 40 37.10 15.45 -7.23
C ILE A 40 38.59 15.54 -7.55
N SER A 41 39.34 16.10 -6.60
CA SER A 41 40.78 16.34 -6.73
C SER A 41 41.67 15.13 -6.43
N SER A 42 41.12 14.06 -5.84
CA SER A 42 41.88 12.86 -5.48
C SER A 42 40.97 11.65 -5.20
N GLY A 43 41.55 10.44 -5.18
CA GLY A 43 40.83 9.23 -4.76
C GLY A 43 40.33 9.26 -3.31
N VAL A 44 41.03 9.98 -2.41
CA VAL A 44 40.57 10.18 -1.02
C VAL A 44 39.33 11.07 -0.99
N ALA A 45 39.30 12.15 -1.77
CA ALA A 45 38.13 13.01 -1.90
C ALA A 45 36.92 12.24 -2.46
N LEU A 46 37.14 11.35 -3.45
CA LEU A 46 36.10 10.46 -3.97
C LEU A 46 35.55 9.52 -2.88
N SER A 47 36.42 8.91 -2.08
CA SER A 47 36.00 8.01 -0.99
C SER A 47 35.22 8.74 0.11
N GLN A 48 35.60 9.98 0.43
CA GLN A 48 34.86 10.80 1.41
C GLN A 48 33.50 11.23 0.86
N TYR A 49 33.44 11.63 -0.41
CA TYR A 49 32.18 11.94 -1.08
C TYR A 49 31.23 10.73 -1.08
N PHE A 50 31.75 9.55 -1.41
CA PHE A 50 30.96 8.33 -1.41
C PHE A 50 30.34 8.05 -0.05
N THR A 51 31.13 8.11 1.03
CA THR A 51 30.66 7.78 2.38
C THR A 51 29.72 8.85 2.96
N ASN A 52 30.02 10.13 2.75
CA ASN A 52 29.31 11.23 3.42
C ASN A 52 28.08 11.73 2.65
N TYR A 53 28.03 11.49 1.35
CA TYR A 53 26.96 11.98 0.47
C TYR A 53 26.28 10.83 -0.28
N LEU A 54 27.02 10.08 -1.10
CA LEU A 54 26.39 9.10 -2.01
C LEU A 54 25.72 7.93 -1.28
N ALA A 55 26.35 7.39 -0.23
CA ALA A 55 25.79 6.30 0.55
C ALA A 55 24.47 6.70 1.27
N PRO A 56 24.40 7.85 1.98
CA PRO A 56 23.12 8.39 2.46
C PRO A 56 22.09 8.63 1.35
N ALA A 57 22.50 9.13 0.18
CA ALA A 57 21.61 9.34 -0.98
C ALA A 57 20.92 8.06 -1.40
N ILE A 58 21.71 7.01 -1.60
CA ILE A 58 21.24 5.70 -2.04
C ILE A 58 20.30 5.10 -0.99
N LEU A 59 20.62 5.25 0.30
CA LEU A 59 19.76 4.78 1.39
C LEU A 59 18.40 5.49 1.38
N ILE A 60 18.40 6.82 1.31
CA ILE A 60 17.20 7.65 1.26
C ILE A 60 16.37 7.32 0.00
N TYR A 61 17.03 7.10 -1.14
CA TYR A 61 16.41 6.64 -2.38
C TYR A 61 15.63 5.33 -2.17
N PHE A 62 16.26 4.29 -1.61
CA PHE A 62 15.58 3.01 -1.40
C PHE A 62 14.41 3.11 -0.42
N ILE A 63 14.54 3.95 0.62
CA ILE A 63 13.44 4.25 1.55
C ILE A 63 12.28 4.88 0.78
N SER A 64 12.53 5.96 0.04
CA SER A 64 11.50 6.65 -0.74
C SER A 64 10.87 5.76 -1.81
N PHE A 65 11.66 4.97 -2.53
CA PHE A 65 11.17 4.02 -3.51
C PHE A 65 10.18 3.04 -2.89
N TYR A 66 10.55 2.45 -1.75
CA TYR A 66 9.68 1.51 -1.06
C TYR A 66 8.44 2.19 -0.45
N LEU A 67 8.53 3.45 -0.01
CA LEU A 67 7.37 4.22 0.44
C LEU A 67 6.39 4.49 -0.71
N VAL A 68 6.88 4.89 -1.89
CA VAL A 68 6.03 5.06 -3.09
C VAL A 68 5.39 3.72 -3.48
N TYR A 69 6.16 2.63 -3.50
CA TYR A 69 5.65 1.28 -3.72
C TYR A 69 4.55 0.89 -2.71
N THR A 70 4.74 1.25 -1.44
CA THR A 70 3.76 1.01 -0.37
C THR A 70 2.44 1.72 -0.66
N PHE A 71 2.48 2.97 -1.10
CA PHE A 71 1.28 3.70 -1.47
C PHE A 71 0.62 3.15 -2.73
N TRP A 72 1.39 2.70 -3.72
CA TRP A 72 0.86 1.99 -4.88
C TRP A 72 0.11 0.71 -4.46
N GLU A 73 0.69 -0.10 -3.58
CA GLU A 73 0.03 -1.30 -3.05
C GLU A 73 -1.30 -0.97 -2.35
N ASN A 74 -1.37 0.14 -1.62
CA ASN A 74 -2.62 0.60 -0.99
C ASN A 74 -3.70 0.95 -2.02
N THR A 75 -3.32 1.35 -3.24
CA THR A 75 -4.29 1.61 -4.30
C THR A 75 -4.92 0.34 -4.87
N ILE A 76 -4.23 -0.80 -4.82
CA ILE A 76 -4.79 -2.10 -5.26
C ILE A 76 -6.03 -2.46 -4.42
N LEU A 77 -6.04 -2.07 -3.14
CA LEU A 77 -7.20 -2.26 -2.26
C LEU A 77 -8.44 -1.54 -2.79
N LEU A 78 -8.30 -0.32 -3.35
CA LEU A 78 -9.41 0.43 -3.94
C LEU A 78 -10.13 -0.37 -5.02
N PHE A 79 -9.36 -1.03 -5.88
CA PHE A 79 -9.89 -1.78 -7.01
C PHE A 79 -10.42 -3.16 -6.61
N THR A 80 -10.01 -3.68 -5.46
CA THR A 80 -10.52 -4.94 -4.90
C THR A 80 -11.96 -4.80 -4.39
N PHE A 81 -12.38 -3.61 -3.91
CA PHE A 81 -13.76 -3.40 -3.49
C PHE A 81 -14.74 -3.42 -4.68
N LYS A 82 -15.89 -4.07 -4.47
CA LYS A 82 -16.96 -4.18 -5.48
C LYS A 82 -17.58 -2.84 -5.85
N ARG A 83 -17.61 -1.88 -4.92
CA ARG A 83 -18.25 -0.57 -5.10
C ARG A 83 -17.28 0.54 -4.71
N VAL A 84 -17.12 1.49 -5.63
CA VAL A 84 -16.37 2.74 -5.46
C VAL A 84 -17.28 3.89 -5.92
N SER A 85 -17.22 5.03 -5.24
CA SER A 85 -17.99 6.24 -5.58
C SER A 85 -17.08 7.33 -6.15
N ASN A 86 -17.65 8.26 -6.93
CA ASN A 86 -16.90 9.38 -7.52
C ASN A 86 -16.08 10.18 -6.48
N PRO A 87 -16.60 10.52 -5.28
CA PRO A 87 -15.79 11.21 -4.26
C PRO A 87 -14.53 10.45 -3.83
N ILE A 88 -14.58 9.12 -3.79
CA ILE A 88 -13.42 8.28 -3.44
C ILE A 88 -12.38 8.32 -4.56
N LEU A 89 -12.82 8.30 -5.83
CA LEU A 89 -11.92 8.44 -6.97
C LEU A 89 -11.24 9.81 -7.00
N THR A 90 -11.99 10.89 -6.73
CA THR A 90 -11.43 12.25 -6.59
C THR A 90 -10.40 12.32 -5.46
N LEU A 91 -10.71 11.70 -4.31
CA LEU A 91 -9.78 11.68 -3.18
C LEU A 91 -8.49 10.89 -3.52
N ASN A 92 -8.61 9.81 -4.28
CA ASN A 92 -7.44 9.09 -4.80
C ASN A 92 -6.61 9.97 -5.75
N MET A 93 -7.22 10.80 -6.59
CA MET A 93 -6.49 11.77 -7.43
C MET A 93 -5.69 12.76 -6.59
N ILE A 94 -6.27 13.27 -5.50
CA ILE A 94 -5.59 14.17 -4.56
C ILE A 94 -4.42 13.45 -3.87
N ALA A 95 -4.63 12.20 -3.43
CA ALA A 95 -3.58 11.38 -2.83
C ALA A 95 -2.41 11.14 -3.80
N MET A 96 -2.71 10.80 -5.06
CA MET A 96 -1.70 10.61 -6.11
C MET A 96 -0.95 11.91 -6.42
N ALA A 97 -1.64 13.04 -6.55
CA ALA A 97 -0.99 14.33 -6.74
C ALA A 97 -0.03 14.66 -5.59
N THR A 98 -0.37 14.26 -4.37
CA THR A 98 0.50 14.42 -3.20
C THR A 98 1.69 13.44 -3.24
N VAL A 99 1.49 12.20 -3.70
CA VAL A 99 2.57 11.22 -3.95
C VAL A 99 3.58 11.74 -4.97
N CYS A 100 3.13 12.48 -6.00
CA CYS A 100 4.02 13.10 -6.98
C CYS A 100 5.00 14.12 -6.37
N LEU A 101 4.79 14.57 -5.13
CA LEU A 101 5.72 15.44 -4.41
C LEU A 101 6.83 14.66 -3.68
N ILE A 102 6.73 13.33 -3.58
CA ILE A 102 7.74 12.51 -2.89
C ILE A 102 9.13 12.63 -3.54
N PRO A 103 9.29 12.62 -4.88
CA PRO A 103 10.60 12.80 -5.48
C PRO A 103 11.27 14.11 -5.06
N PHE A 104 10.55 15.22 -5.16
CA PHE A 104 11.02 16.53 -4.68
C PHE A 104 11.40 16.49 -3.19
N ALA A 105 10.54 15.94 -2.34
CA ALA A 105 10.83 15.86 -0.90
C ALA A 105 12.03 14.95 -0.59
N THR A 106 12.28 13.94 -1.43
CA THR A 106 13.44 13.04 -1.34
C THR A 106 14.72 13.78 -1.67
N GLY A 107 14.75 14.56 -2.77
CA GLY A 107 15.89 15.42 -3.10
C GLY A 107 16.17 16.47 -2.03
N PHE A 108 15.11 17.10 -1.49
CA PHE A 108 15.26 18.04 -0.38
C PHE A 108 15.79 17.38 0.90
N LEU A 109 15.30 16.18 1.24
CA LEU A 109 15.81 15.40 2.36
C LEU A 109 17.26 14.99 2.14
N PHE A 110 17.64 14.62 0.92
CA PHE A 110 19.00 14.25 0.57
C PHE A 110 20.00 15.38 0.83
N GLU A 111 19.72 16.59 0.33
CA GLU A 111 20.62 17.75 0.48
C GLU A 111 20.79 18.17 1.95
N PHE A 112 19.74 17.98 2.75
CA PHE A 112 19.67 18.48 4.12
C PHE A 112 19.37 17.39 5.15
N TYR A 113 19.86 16.16 4.94
CA TYR A 113 19.49 14.99 5.76
C TYR A 113 19.89 15.12 7.24
N MET A 114 20.91 15.93 7.53
CA MET A 114 21.36 16.27 8.88
C MET A 114 20.56 17.40 9.54
N TYR A 115 19.63 18.04 8.82
CA TYR A 115 18.79 19.11 9.34
C TYR A 115 17.39 18.59 9.66
N LYS A 116 16.88 19.00 10.83
CA LYS A 116 15.56 18.58 11.30
C LYS A 116 14.44 19.04 10.37
N ASP A 117 14.56 20.21 9.75
CA ASP A 117 13.47 20.82 8.98
C ASP A 117 13.17 20.02 7.71
N ALA A 118 14.21 19.50 7.04
CA ALA A 118 14.05 18.60 5.90
C ALA A 118 13.41 17.26 6.29
N ASN A 119 13.80 16.71 7.45
CA ASN A 119 13.21 15.51 8.02
C ASN A 119 11.74 15.69 8.39
N ILE A 120 11.39 16.82 9.01
CA ILE A 120 10.01 17.19 9.35
C ILE A 120 9.19 17.33 8.07
N PHE A 121 9.70 18.03 7.06
CA PHE A 121 9.02 18.22 5.79
C PHE A 121 8.71 16.86 5.12
N PHE A 122 9.73 16.00 4.98
CA PHE A 122 9.56 14.67 4.41
C PHE A 122 8.57 13.83 5.22
N SER A 123 8.76 13.75 6.55
CA SER A 123 7.89 12.96 7.43
C SER A 123 6.44 13.44 7.41
N ALA A 124 6.22 14.76 7.40
CA ALA A 124 4.88 15.35 7.32
C ALA A 124 4.20 15.04 5.98
N LEU A 125 4.94 15.10 4.85
CA LEU A 125 4.40 14.72 3.55
C LEU A 125 3.96 13.25 3.54
N ILE A 126 4.81 12.34 4.02
CA ILE A 126 4.47 10.91 4.12
C ILE A 126 3.26 10.71 5.04
N LEU A 127 3.18 11.42 6.17
CA LEU A 127 2.03 11.35 7.08
C LEU A 127 0.74 11.81 6.41
N ILE A 128 0.75 12.93 5.68
CA ILE A 128 -0.42 13.45 4.95
C ILE A 128 -0.92 12.42 3.94
N ILE A 129 -0.02 11.85 3.12
CA ILE A 129 -0.38 10.81 2.14
C ILE A 129 -0.97 9.60 2.85
N SER A 130 -0.37 9.19 3.97
CA SER A 130 -0.85 8.06 4.76
C SER A 130 -2.27 8.28 5.29
N LEU A 131 -2.54 9.47 5.83
CA LEU A 131 -3.86 9.83 6.35
C LEU A 131 -4.92 9.91 5.24
N LEU A 132 -4.54 10.38 4.04
CA LEU A 132 -5.43 10.35 2.87
C LEU A 132 -5.83 8.91 2.52
N TYR A 133 -4.88 7.97 2.49
CA TYR A 133 -5.19 6.56 2.22
C TYR A 133 -6.01 5.90 3.34
N VAL A 134 -5.77 6.26 4.61
CA VAL A 134 -6.62 5.83 5.74
C VAL A 134 -8.06 6.34 5.55
N MET A 135 -8.22 7.62 5.21
CA MET A 135 -9.54 8.20 4.97
C MET A 135 -10.27 7.51 3.80
N ILE A 136 -9.56 7.28 2.68
CA ILE A 136 -10.07 6.52 1.53
C ILE A 136 -10.55 5.13 1.97
N PHE A 137 -9.74 4.40 2.74
CA PHE A 137 -10.07 3.06 3.22
C PHE A 137 -11.31 3.06 4.13
N LEU A 138 -11.40 3.99 5.08
CA LEU A 138 -12.56 4.11 5.97
C LEU A 138 -13.85 4.42 5.20
N LEU A 139 -13.77 5.28 4.17
CA LEU A 139 -14.92 5.58 3.31
C LEU A 139 -15.35 4.35 2.49
N LEU A 140 -14.40 3.58 1.96
CA LEU A 140 -14.69 2.32 1.25
C LEU A 140 -15.39 1.31 2.16
N VAL A 141 -14.88 1.11 3.37
CA VAL A 141 -15.49 0.21 4.36
C VAL A 141 -16.90 0.69 4.67
N ARG A 142 -17.10 1.99 4.96
CA ARG A 142 -18.42 2.56 5.24
C ARG A 142 -19.41 2.33 4.09
N LEU A 143 -19.00 2.57 2.85
CA LEU A 143 -19.88 2.40 1.68
C LEU A 143 -20.24 0.94 1.42
N ASN A 144 -19.27 0.03 1.50
CA ASN A 144 -19.50 -1.39 1.24
C ASN A 144 -20.25 -2.06 2.39
N PHE A 145 -20.01 -1.64 3.64
CA PHE A 145 -20.72 -2.13 4.82
C PHE A 145 -22.17 -1.67 4.85
N LYS A 146 -22.46 -0.37 4.61
CA LYS A 146 -23.84 0.14 4.55
C LYS A 146 -24.69 -0.65 3.54
N LYS A 147 -24.16 -0.86 2.34
CA LYS A 147 -24.85 -1.59 1.27
C LYS A 147 -24.98 -3.09 1.51
N TYR A 148 -24.07 -3.67 2.31
CA TYR A 148 -24.21 -5.05 2.77
C TYR A 148 -25.44 -5.21 3.67
N PHE A 149 -25.62 -4.29 4.63
CA PHE A 149 -26.77 -4.31 5.54
C PHE A 149 -28.10 -3.96 4.86
N GLU A 150 -28.13 -2.99 3.95
CA GLU A 150 -29.34 -2.68 3.17
C GLU A 150 -29.84 -3.92 2.39
N LYS A 151 -28.92 -4.60 1.69
CA LYS A 151 -29.26 -5.83 0.96
C LYS A 151 -29.71 -6.96 1.87
N LYS A 152 -29.11 -7.07 3.07
CA LYS A 152 -29.49 -8.06 4.08
C LYS A 152 -30.94 -7.83 4.53
N GLU A 153 -31.32 -6.58 4.85
CA GLU A 153 -32.69 -6.24 5.27
C GLU A 153 -33.72 -6.53 4.17
N GLU A 154 -33.41 -6.22 2.91
CA GLU A 154 -34.28 -6.54 1.76
C GLU A 154 -34.49 -8.06 1.59
N ILE A 155 -33.44 -8.86 1.73
CA ILE A 155 -33.52 -10.33 1.63
C ILE A 155 -34.34 -10.91 2.79
N LYS A 156 -34.08 -10.44 4.02
CA LYS A 156 -34.83 -10.88 5.20
C LYS A 156 -36.31 -10.51 5.15
N ALA A 157 -36.64 -9.38 4.51
CA ALA A 157 -38.03 -8.95 4.32
C ALA A 157 -38.76 -9.75 3.21
N SER A 158 -38.03 -10.27 2.22
CA SER A 158 -38.60 -10.98 1.05
C SER A 158 -38.72 -12.50 1.24
N ILE A 159 -37.91 -13.11 2.11
CA ILE A 159 -37.94 -14.55 2.39
C ILE A 159 -38.66 -14.77 3.73
N HIS A 160 -39.88 -15.35 3.70
CA HIS A 160 -40.65 -15.76 4.89
C HIS A 160 -40.14 -17.05 5.55
N GLU A 161 -39.12 -17.69 4.97
CA GLU A 161 -38.54 -18.95 5.42
C GLU A 161 -37.21 -18.74 6.16
N SER A 162 -36.79 -19.74 6.95
CA SER A 162 -35.66 -19.71 7.89
C SER A 162 -34.36 -19.26 7.22
N TYR A 163 -34.06 -17.98 7.35
CA TYR A 163 -32.78 -17.40 6.99
C TYR A 163 -31.70 -17.92 7.96
N ASP A 164 -30.68 -18.60 7.43
CA ASP A 164 -29.57 -19.12 8.24
C ASP A 164 -28.63 -17.98 8.69
N ASP A 165 -28.96 -17.42 9.85
CA ASP A 165 -28.15 -16.38 10.52
C ASP A 165 -26.71 -16.85 10.83
N GLY A 166 -26.45 -18.17 10.91
CA GLY A 166 -25.15 -18.73 11.26
C GLY A 166 -24.10 -18.58 10.15
N VAL A 167 -24.46 -18.96 8.91
CA VAL A 167 -23.59 -18.77 7.73
C VAL A 167 -23.30 -17.29 7.50
N GLU A 168 -24.29 -16.43 7.68
CA GLU A 168 -24.11 -15.00 7.49
C GLU A 168 -23.17 -14.38 8.54
N PHE A 169 -23.31 -14.79 9.81
CA PHE A 169 -22.43 -14.33 10.88
C PHE A 169 -20.97 -14.74 10.64
N SER A 170 -20.73 -15.92 10.05
CA SER A 170 -19.39 -16.37 9.69
C SER A 170 -18.77 -15.51 8.58
N ASN A 171 -19.53 -15.17 7.54
CA ASN A 171 -19.11 -14.30 6.44
C ASN A 171 -18.81 -12.87 6.92
N LEU A 172 -19.65 -12.35 7.83
CA LEU A 172 -19.43 -11.05 8.45
C LEU A 172 -18.16 -11.03 9.31
N LYS A 173 -17.92 -12.07 10.12
CA LYS A 173 -16.67 -12.21 10.90
C LYS A 173 -15.44 -12.24 9.99
N LEU A 174 -15.50 -13.00 8.90
CA LEU A 174 -14.39 -13.07 7.94
C LEU A 174 -14.13 -11.71 7.27
N TYR A 175 -15.19 -11.01 6.89
CA TYR A 175 -15.11 -9.65 6.34
C TYR A 175 -14.49 -8.67 7.34
N VAL A 176 -15.00 -8.61 8.58
CA VAL A 176 -14.49 -7.72 9.64
C VAL A 176 -13.02 -8.04 9.91
N ARG A 177 -12.64 -9.32 10.00
CA ARG A 177 -11.24 -9.72 10.18
C ARG A 177 -10.35 -9.22 9.04
N GLY A 178 -10.80 -9.35 7.79
CA GLY A 178 -10.07 -8.84 6.62
C GLY A 178 -9.90 -7.32 6.65
N VAL A 179 -10.96 -6.59 7.02
CA VAL A 179 -10.93 -5.13 7.19
C VAL A 179 -9.95 -4.73 8.29
N THR A 180 -10.00 -5.36 9.47
CA THR A 180 -9.10 -5.06 10.59
C THR A 180 -7.65 -5.32 10.22
N LEU A 181 -7.34 -6.45 9.56
CA LEU A 181 -5.98 -6.75 9.11
C LEU A 181 -5.46 -5.73 8.09
N THR A 182 -6.33 -5.30 7.17
CA THR A 182 -5.96 -4.31 6.15
C THR A 182 -5.73 -2.94 6.79
N LEU A 183 -6.61 -2.51 7.70
CA LEU A 183 -6.44 -1.27 8.46
C LEU A 183 -5.16 -1.30 9.28
N PHE A 184 -4.89 -2.41 9.98
CA PHE A 184 -3.67 -2.59 10.74
C PHE A 184 -2.44 -2.44 9.84
N TYR A 185 -2.41 -3.11 8.68
CA TYR A 185 -1.29 -3.03 7.74
C TYR A 185 -1.10 -1.60 7.18
N LEU A 186 -2.20 -0.89 6.89
CA LEU A 186 -2.22 0.50 6.43
C LEU A 186 -1.72 1.49 7.50
N LEU A 187 -2.07 1.27 8.76
CA LEU A 187 -1.62 2.10 9.88
C LEU A 187 -0.17 1.78 10.26
N LEU A 188 0.19 0.49 10.33
CA LEU A 188 1.48 0.02 10.80
C LEU A 188 2.64 0.65 10.02
N THR A 189 2.44 0.91 8.73
CA THR A 189 3.57 1.09 7.83
C THR A 189 3.86 2.56 7.54
N PRO A 190 3.07 3.30 6.74
CA PRO A 190 3.41 4.69 6.47
C PRO A 190 2.92 5.65 7.59
N VAL A 191 1.82 5.36 8.31
CA VAL A 191 1.33 6.25 9.40
C VAL A 191 2.23 6.17 10.64
N ILE A 192 2.42 4.99 11.23
CA ILE A 192 3.25 4.86 12.44
C ILE A 192 4.70 5.23 12.14
N GLY A 193 5.23 4.81 10.98
CA GLY A 193 6.58 5.18 10.56
C GLY A 193 6.78 6.68 10.45
N SER A 194 5.86 7.39 9.78
CA SER A 194 5.97 8.86 9.66
C SER A 194 5.73 9.59 10.98
N LEU A 195 4.85 9.11 11.86
CA LEU A 195 4.69 9.69 13.21
C LEU A 195 5.95 9.54 14.07
N ILE A 196 6.53 8.34 14.09
CA ILE A 196 7.79 8.08 14.81
C ILE A 196 8.90 8.96 14.25
N SER A 197 9.04 8.98 12.91
CA SER A 197 10.02 9.81 12.22
C SER A 197 9.88 11.29 12.55
N LEU A 198 8.65 11.81 12.55
CA LEU A 198 8.35 13.21 12.86
C LEU A 198 8.78 13.59 14.29
N VAL A 199 8.55 12.70 15.27
CA VAL A 199 8.99 12.91 16.65
C VAL A 199 10.52 12.82 16.76
N LEU A 200 11.11 11.81 16.13
CA LEU A 200 12.56 11.59 16.16
C LEU A 200 13.33 12.70 15.45
N ALA A 201 12.74 13.40 14.48
CA ALA A 201 13.38 14.51 13.77
C ALA A 201 13.82 15.64 14.71
N PHE A 202 13.13 15.83 15.84
CA PHE A 202 13.51 16.80 16.87
C PHE A 202 14.68 16.35 17.75
N ILE A 203 14.94 15.04 17.83
CA ILE A 203 15.97 14.43 18.66
C ILE A 203 17.24 14.17 17.84
N SER A 204 17.08 13.49 16.71
CA SER A 204 18.16 13.12 15.80
C SER A 204 17.60 12.93 14.38
N PRO A 205 18.01 13.79 13.42
CA PRO A 205 17.65 13.64 12.01
C PRO A 205 17.98 12.26 11.44
N LEU A 206 19.13 11.69 11.80
CA LEU A 206 19.49 10.33 11.42
C LEU A 206 18.52 9.29 12.00
N ALA A 207 18.14 9.40 13.28
CA ALA A 207 17.18 8.47 13.88
C ALA A 207 15.80 8.53 13.21
N SER A 208 15.38 9.72 12.75
CA SER A 208 14.18 9.93 11.94
C SER A 208 14.23 9.09 10.66
N ILE A 209 15.29 9.22 9.86
CA ILE A 209 15.47 8.43 8.61
C ILE A 209 15.51 6.93 8.91
N MET A 210 16.27 6.52 9.93
CA MET A 210 16.43 5.11 10.30
C MET A 210 15.12 4.47 10.77
N SER A 211 14.18 5.27 11.31
CA SER A 211 12.89 4.75 11.76
C SER A 211 12.04 4.19 10.60
N PHE A 212 12.14 4.79 9.41
CA PHE A 212 11.47 4.24 8.23
C PHE A 212 11.99 2.84 7.93
N ILE A 213 13.30 2.63 7.94
CA ILE A 213 13.93 1.33 7.64
C ILE A 213 13.38 0.23 8.57
N VAL A 214 13.31 0.50 9.87
CA VAL A 214 12.78 -0.46 10.85
C VAL A 214 11.35 -0.87 10.48
N VAL A 215 10.51 0.10 10.14
CA VAL A 215 9.13 -0.16 9.73
C VAL A 215 9.06 -0.89 8.39
N LEU A 216 9.93 -0.59 7.44
CA LEU A 216 10.01 -1.29 6.15
C LEU A 216 10.42 -2.76 6.34
N ILE A 217 11.42 -3.04 7.18
CA ILE A 217 11.87 -4.39 7.51
C ILE A 217 10.74 -5.17 8.19
N LEU A 218 10.06 -4.56 9.18
CA LEU A 218 8.91 -5.17 9.84
C LEU A 218 7.80 -5.51 8.84
N ARG A 219 7.50 -4.59 7.90
CA ARG A 219 6.51 -4.81 6.84
C ARG A 219 6.90 -5.98 5.94
N PHE A 220 8.14 -6.01 5.49
CA PHE A 220 8.68 -7.07 4.65
C PHE A 220 8.60 -8.43 5.36
N ALA A 221 8.98 -8.48 6.64
CA ALA A 221 8.90 -9.70 7.46
C ALA A 221 7.46 -10.19 7.64
N ILE A 222 6.50 -9.29 7.87
CA ILE A 222 5.07 -9.64 7.98
C ILE A 222 4.55 -10.19 6.65
N ARG A 223 4.93 -9.56 5.52
CA ARG A 223 4.53 -10.01 4.19
C ARG A 223 5.07 -11.40 3.87
N MET A 224 6.36 -11.65 4.09
CA MET A 224 6.98 -12.96 3.89
C MET A 224 6.31 -14.06 4.71
N LYS A 225 5.97 -13.78 5.97
CA LYS A 225 5.24 -14.73 6.82
C LYS A 225 3.84 -15.05 6.29
N ARG A 226 3.15 -14.07 5.70
CA ARG A 226 1.82 -14.28 5.10
C ARG A 226 1.91 -15.16 3.86
N THR A 227 2.83 -14.86 2.93
CA THR A 227 3.04 -15.66 1.72
C THR A 227 3.37 -17.12 2.03
N ASN A 228 4.26 -17.38 2.99
CA ASN A 228 4.59 -18.75 3.37
C ASN A 228 3.39 -19.50 3.99
N ARG A 229 2.54 -18.81 4.77
CA ARG A 229 1.33 -19.41 5.34
C ARG A 229 0.34 -19.82 4.26
N ASP A 230 0.11 -18.95 3.28
CA ASP A 230 -0.83 -19.21 2.18
C ASP A 230 -0.33 -20.41 1.34
N GLN A 231 0.97 -20.48 1.03
CA GLN A 231 1.57 -21.65 0.36
C GLN A 231 1.45 -22.95 1.17
N LEU A 232 1.65 -22.90 2.49
CA LEU A 232 1.49 -24.06 3.37
C LEU A 232 0.03 -24.53 3.48
N GLN A 233 -0.96 -23.65 3.26
CA GLN A 233 -2.37 -24.03 3.18
C GLN A 233 -2.67 -24.69 1.84
N ASP A 234 -2.16 -24.17 0.72
CA ASP A 234 -2.33 -24.78 -0.60
C ASP A 234 -1.65 -26.16 -0.73
N ILE A 235 -0.55 -26.39 0.00
CA ILE A 235 0.12 -27.69 0.10
C ILE A 235 -0.63 -28.65 1.05
N LYS A 236 -1.39 -28.11 2.01
CA LYS A 236 -2.20 -28.91 2.96
C LYS A 236 -3.58 -29.27 2.46
N ILE A 237 -4.10 -28.63 1.41
CA ILE A 237 -5.20 -29.18 0.61
C ILE A 237 -4.66 -30.49 0.05
N THR A 238 -4.99 -31.56 0.75
CA THR A 238 -4.27 -32.84 0.71
C THR A 238 -4.56 -33.51 -0.64
N ASP A 239 -3.66 -34.38 -1.11
CA ASP A 239 -3.87 -35.12 -2.37
C ASP A 239 -5.24 -35.84 -2.40
N ASP A 240 -5.78 -36.22 -1.23
CA ASP A 240 -7.14 -36.77 -1.06
C ASP A 240 -8.26 -35.77 -1.39
N GLU A 241 -8.12 -34.48 -1.05
CA GLU A 241 -9.11 -33.44 -1.40
C GLU A 241 -9.03 -33.09 -2.89
N ARG A 242 -7.83 -33.14 -3.49
CA ARG A 242 -7.68 -33.02 -4.96
C ARG A 242 -8.29 -34.21 -5.68
N GLU A 243 -8.03 -35.44 -5.21
CA GLU A 243 -8.62 -36.65 -5.78
C GLU A 243 -10.16 -36.66 -5.62
N PHE A 244 -10.68 -36.16 -4.50
CA PHE A 244 -12.12 -35.99 -4.30
C PHE A 244 -12.74 -34.93 -5.22
N LEU A 245 -12.07 -33.79 -5.42
CA LEU A 245 -12.52 -32.74 -6.33
C LEU A 245 -12.42 -33.14 -7.80
N ASP A 246 -11.40 -33.91 -8.18
CA ASP A 246 -11.28 -34.48 -9.53
C ASP A 246 -12.35 -35.54 -9.78
N LYS A 247 -12.64 -36.42 -8.81
CA LYS A 247 -13.77 -37.37 -8.88
C LYS A 247 -15.14 -36.67 -8.97
N LEU A 248 -15.33 -35.58 -8.23
CA LEU A 248 -16.54 -34.75 -8.34
C LEU A 248 -16.63 -34.05 -9.70
N ARG A 249 -15.51 -33.60 -10.26
CA ARG A 249 -15.46 -32.99 -11.59
C ARG A 249 -15.77 -34.00 -12.70
N GLU A 250 -15.24 -35.22 -12.61
CA GLU A 250 -15.59 -36.32 -13.50
C GLU A 250 -17.06 -36.73 -13.35
N SER A 251 -17.62 -36.75 -12.13
CA SER A 251 -19.03 -37.07 -11.93
C SER A 251 -20.00 -36.00 -12.45
N ILE A 252 -19.60 -34.74 -12.50
CA ILE A 252 -20.46 -33.61 -12.93
C ILE A 252 -20.30 -33.34 -14.44
N TYR A 253 -19.14 -33.67 -15.02
CA TYR A 253 -18.80 -33.37 -16.42
C TYR A 253 -18.46 -34.61 -17.27
N GLY A 254 -18.58 -35.83 -16.74
CA GLY A 254 -18.27 -37.07 -17.46
C GLY A 254 -19.46 -37.63 -18.24
N ASP A 255 -19.53 -37.26 -19.51
CA ASP A 255 -19.51 -38.15 -20.69
C ASP A 255 -19.98 -37.33 -21.92
N GLU A 256 -19.00 -36.84 -22.71
CA GLU A 256 -19.12 -36.80 -24.18
C GLU A 256 -18.26 -37.94 -24.74
#